data_AF-A0A9D7UGF7-F1
#
_entry.id   AF-A0A9D7UGF7-F1
#
_cell.length_a   1.000
_cell.length_b   1.000
_cell.length_c   1.000
_cell.angle_alpha   90.00
_cell.angle_beta   90.00
_cell.angle_gamma   90.00
#
_symmetry.space_group_name_H-M   'P 1'
#
loop_
_entity.id
_entity.type
_entity.pdbx_description
1 polymer ?
#
loop_
_entity_poly.entity_id
_entity_poly.type
_entity_poly.pdbx_seq_one_letter_code
_entity_poly.pdbx_strand_id
1 'polypeptide(L)'
;MIRGSALAAILGAAGAGAYIAADPPVAHAQQNTGGLGAFDGAVLMKGLRETPGCLGVEAARTQSGKSVIFAWFENKAAAMAWYHSPVHQGAMKAVFPDFEDAGEPMAGVPDDVPIMAIASFTPGQGPDAPPIAQIAIELYSPIKGGIFIGGTFAPEGLPVKGLRDLTAP
;
A
#
# COMPACT_ATOMS: atom_id res chain seq x y z
N MET A 1 77.38 -30.20 19.30
CA MET A 1 76.29 -31.21 19.39
C MET A 1 75.24 -30.79 18.36
N ILE A 2 75.25 -31.33 17.15
CA ILE A 2 74.54 -32.53 16.67
C ILE A 2 73.02 -32.50 16.89
N ARG A 3 72.31 -32.57 15.75
CA ARG A 3 70.89 -32.91 15.48
C ARG A 3 69.86 -31.81 15.76
N GLY A 4 68.95 -31.45 14.85
CA GLY A 4 68.50 -32.09 13.61
C GLY A 4 67.00 -32.40 13.69
N SER A 5 66.30 -32.14 12.57
CA SER A 5 64.93 -32.59 12.22
C SER A 5 63.79 -31.77 12.84
N ALA A 6 62.68 -31.45 12.16
CA ALA A 6 62.21 -31.55 10.77
C ALA A 6 60.98 -30.60 10.69
N LEU A 7 60.87 -29.71 9.70
CA LEU A 7 60.09 -29.87 8.45
C LEU A 7 58.58 -30.13 8.64
N ALA A 8 57.76 -29.11 8.32
CA ALA A 8 56.47 -29.12 7.61
C ALA A 8 55.69 -27.85 8.02
N ALA A 9 55.59 -26.82 7.17
CA ALA A 9 54.54 -26.65 6.14
C ALA A 9 53.14 -26.60 6.81
N ILE A 10 52.27 -25.60 6.61
CA ILE A 10 51.69 -25.17 5.33
C ILE A 10 51.02 -23.79 5.52
N LEU A 11 51.05 -23.03 4.41
CA LEU A 11 50.30 -21.86 3.97
C LEU A 11 48.97 -21.51 4.68
N GLY A 12 48.70 -20.19 4.72
CA GLY A 12 47.46 -19.67 4.14
C GLY A 12 46.55 -18.90 5.08
N ALA A 13 46.92 -17.68 5.46
CA ALA A 13 45.96 -16.72 6.00
C ALA A 13 45.10 -16.15 4.86
N ALA A 14 43.98 -16.82 4.55
CA ALA A 14 42.91 -16.28 3.72
C ALA A 14 42.00 -15.40 4.59
N GLY A 15 41.70 -14.20 4.08
CA GLY A 15 41.04 -13.12 4.81
C GLY A 15 39.64 -13.47 5.33
N ALA A 16 39.36 -12.95 6.52
CA ALA A 16 38.02 -12.91 7.09
C ALA A 16 37.16 -11.90 6.30
N GLY A 17 36.44 -12.39 5.30
CA GLY A 17 35.32 -11.68 4.69
C GLY A 17 34.16 -11.64 5.68
N ALA A 18 33.64 -10.43 5.94
CA ALA A 18 32.42 -10.24 6.70
C ALA A 18 31.26 -10.94 6.00
N TYR A 19 30.62 -11.88 6.69
CA TYR A 19 29.38 -12.50 6.25
C TYR A 19 28.27 -11.45 6.30
N ILE A 20 27.83 -10.94 5.15
CA ILE A 20 26.52 -10.32 5.06
C ILE A 20 25.52 -11.47 5.13
N ALA A 21 24.82 -11.58 6.26
CA ALA A 21 23.66 -12.45 6.38
C ALA A 21 22.61 -11.94 5.38
N ALA A 22 22.36 -12.71 4.33
CA ALA A 22 21.25 -12.46 3.44
C ALA A 22 19.95 -12.63 4.22
N ASP A 23 19.05 -11.65 4.15
CA ASP A 23 17.68 -11.82 4.65
C ASP A 23 17.04 -13.03 3.97
N PRO A 24 16.30 -13.87 4.70
CA PRO A 24 15.61 -15.00 4.11
C PRO A 24 14.58 -14.49 3.08
N PRO A 25 14.38 -15.22 1.97
CA PRO A 25 13.38 -14.84 0.97
C PRO A 25 12.01 -14.79 1.64
N VAL A 26 11.38 -13.62 1.62
CA VAL A 26 9.99 -13.46 2.02
C VAL A 26 9.16 -14.26 1.03
N ALA A 27 8.73 -15.45 1.43
CA ALA A 27 7.80 -16.24 0.65
C ALA A 27 6.55 -15.39 0.41
N HIS A 28 6.25 -15.08 -0.86
CA HIS A 28 4.96 -14.53 -1.26
C HIS A 28 3.91 -15.62 -1.03
N ALA A 29 3.43 -15.71 0.21
CA ALA A 29 2.22 -16.45 0.51
C ALA A 29 1.09 -15.74 -0.24
N GLN A 30 0.73 -16.27 -1.41
CA GLN A 30 -0.50 -15.95 -2.10
C GLN A 30 -1.63 -16.50 -1.23
N GLN A 31 -2.01 -15.72 -0.21
CA GLN A 31 -3.08 -16.08 0.69
C GLN A 31 -4.41 -15.90 -0.05
N ASN A 32 -5.18 -16.99 -0.08
CA ASN A 32 -6.52 -17.09 -0.65
C ASN A 32 -7.37 -15.84 -0.31
N THR A 33 -7.85 -15.16 -1.33
CA THR A 33 -8.86 -14.09 -1.27
C THR A 33 -10.29 -14.61 -1.03
N GLY A 34 -10.45 -15.92 -0.78
CA GLY A 34 -11.76 -16.53 -0.58
C GLY A 34 -12.31 -16.25 0.80
N GLY A 35 -13.25 -15.31 0.93
CA GLY A 35 -14.05 -15.20 2.15
C GLY A 35 -14.91 -13.96 2.35
N LEU A 36 -14.88 -12.94 1.48
CA LEU A 36 -15.62 -11.70 1.76
C LEU A 36 -16.55 -11.19 0.65
N GLY A 37 -16.65 -11.84 -0.51
CA GLY A 37 -17.61 -11.53 -1.59
C GLY A 37 -17.64 -10.06 -2.05
N ALA A 38 -18.31 -9.20 -1.27
CA ALA A 38 -18.32 -7.74 -1.39
C ALA A 38 -17.00 -7.04 -1.01
N PHE A 39 -16.16 -7.65 -0.16
CA PHE A 39 -14.82 -7.14 0.18
C PHE A 39 -13.71 -7.92 -0.56
N ASP A 40 -13.99 -8.33 -1.80
CA ASP A 40 -12.96 -8.81 -2.71
C ASP A 40 -12.16 -7.61 -3.24
N GLY A 41 -10.85 -7.59 -2.98
CA GLY A 41 -9.95 -6.54 -3.42
C GLY A 41 -10.02 -6.27 -4.92
N ALA A 42 -10.27 -7.30 -5.76
CA ALA A 42 -10.42 -7.12 -7.20
C ALA A 42 -11.69 -6.34 -7.56
N VAL A 43 -12.81 -6.63 -6.88
CA VAL A 43 -14.10 -5.93 -7.08
C VAL A 43 -13.99 -4.48 -6.60
N LEU A 44 -13.37 -4.25 -5.45
CA LEU A 44 -13.16 -2.91 -4.90
C LEU A 44 -12.29 -2.06 -5.83
N MET A 45 -11.16 -2.60 -6.30
CA MET A 45 -10.30 -1.91 -7.25
C MET A 45 -11.00 -1.63 -8.59
N LYS A 46 -11.81 -2.57 -9.08
CA LYS A 46 -12.60 -2.34 -10.31
C LYS A 46 -13.58 -1.19 -10.13
N GLY A 47 -14.37 -1.18 -9.04
CA GLY A 47 -15.32 -0.11 -8.77
C GLY A 47 -14.65 1.27 -8.60
N LEU A 48 -13.47 1.30 -7.97
CA LEU A 48 -12.65 2.50 -7.90
C LEU A 48 -12.25 2.99 -9.29
N ARG A 49 -11.65 2.13 -10.12
CA ARG A 49 -11.21 2.49 -11.49
C ARG A 49 -12.36 2.94 -12.40
N GLU A 50 -13.56 2.41 -12.19
CA GLU A 50 -14.76 2.77 -12.95
C GLU A 50 -15.43 4.06 -12.46
N THR A 51 -15.01 4.62 -11.32
CA THR A 51 -15.53 5.89 -10.85
C THR A 51 -15.02 7.03 -11.73
N PRO A 52 -15.92 7.84 -12.34
CA PRO A 52 -15.51 9.05 -13.06
C PRO A 52 -14.66 9.98 -12.18
N GLY A 53 -13.52 10.40 -12.70
CA GLY A 53 -12.56 11.23 -11.96
C GLY A 53 -11.63 10.45 -11.01
N CYS A 54 -11.71 9.12 -10.94
CA CYS A 54 -10.64 8.31 -10.37
C CYS A 54 -9.47 8.23 -11.39
N LEU A 55 -8.33 8.81 -11.00
CA LEU A 55 -7.15 8.95 -11.85
C LEU A 55 -6.24 7.72 -11.82
N GLY A 56 -6.41 6.86 -10.83
CA GLY A 56 -5.61 5.65 -10.71
C GLY A 56 -5.92 4.89 -9.43
N VAL A 57 -5.57 3.62 -9.43
CA VAL A 57 -5.69 2.72 -8.28
C VAL A 57 -4.44 1.84 -8.22
N GLU A 58 -3.87 1.69 -7.04
CA GLU A 58 -2.71 0.83 -6.75
C GLU A 58 -3.00 -0.06 -5.55
N ALA A 59 -2.42 -1.26 -5.52
CA ALA A 59 -2.54 -2.15 -4.37
C ALA A 59 -1.16 -2.65 -3.93
N ALA A 60 -0.95 -2.71 -2.62
CA ALA A 60 0.30 -3.15 -2.02
C ALA A 60 0.06 -3.97 -0.76
N ARG A 61 1.13 -4.64 -0.29
CA ARG A 61 1.19 -5.20 1.06
C ARG A 61 2.30 -4.51 1.83
N THR A 62 1.98 -3.95 2.99
CA THR A 62 2.99 -3.30 3.85
C THR A 62 3.90 -4.33 4.48
N GLN A 63 5.09 -3.90 4.92
CA GLN A 63 5.99 -4.75 5.72
C GLN A 63 5.34 -5.19 7.03
N SER A 64 4.41 -4.40 7.59
CA SER A 64 3.60 -4.76 8.76
C SER A 64 2.47 -5.74 8.46
N GLY A 65 2.34 -6.22 7.22
CA GLY A 65 1.39 -7.26 6.83
C GLY A 65 -0.02 -6.77 6.47
N LYS A 66 -0.22 -5.46 6.30
CA LYS A 66 -1.51 -4.89 5.87
C LYS A 66 -1.63 -4.96 4.36
N SER A 67 -2.78 -5.38 3.86
CA SER A 67 -3.16 -5.14 2.46
C SER A 67 -3.66 -3.71 2.34
N VAL A 68 -3.21 -2.97 1.33
CA VAL A 68 -3.52 -1.55 1.16
C VAL A 68 -3.92 -1.28 -0.28
N ILE A 69 -4.99 -0.52 -0.48
CA ILE A 69 -5.42 0.03 -1.76
C ILE A 69 -5.27 1.55 -1.69
N PHE A 70 -4.62 2.13 -2.68
CA PHE A 70 -4.54 3.57 -2.92
C PHE A 70 -5.44 3.90 -4.10
N ALA A 71 -6.28 4.91 -3.99
CA ALA A 71 -7.06 5.44 -5.08
C ALA A 71 -6.96 6.96 -5.13
N TRP A 72 -6.69 7.50 -6.31
CA TRP A 72 -6.54 8.94 -6.50
C TRP A 72 -7.75 9.48 -7.24
N PHE A 73 -8.32 10.55 -6.72
CA PHE A 73 -9.44 11.28 -7.30
C PHE A 73 -8.98 12.69 -7.67
N GLU A 74 -9.43 13.18 -8.82
CA GLU A 74 -9.07 14.51 -9.33
C GLU A 74 -9.55 15.66 -8.42
N ASN A 75 -10.67 15.46 -7.70
CA ASN A 75 -11.31 16.45 -6.85
C ASN A 75 -12.25 15.79 -5.83
N LYS A 76 -12.85 16.60 -4.95
CA LYS A 76 -13.82 16.13 -3.95
C LYS A 76 -15.07 15.51 -4.59
N ALA A 77 -15.55 16.05 -5.71
CA ALA A 77 -16.76 15.55 -6.36
C ALA A 77 -16.56 14.10 -6.86
N ALA A 78 -15.41 13.77 -7.43
CA ALA A 78 -15.06 12.41 -7.84
C ALA A 78 -14.95 11.45 -6.65
N ALA A 79 -14.33 11.89 -5.55
CA ALA A 79 -14.27 11.09 -4.32
C ALA A 79 -15.67 10.85 -3.71
N MET A 80 -16.55 11.88 -3.71
CA MET A 80 -17.94 11.75 -3.27
C MET A 80 -18.76 10.82 -4.16
N ALA A 81 -18.55 10.87 -5.48
CA ALA A 81 -19.19 9.94 -6.42
C ALA A 81 -18.82 8.48 -6.13
N TRP A 82 -17.55 8.21 -5.81
CA TRP A 82 -17.13 6.90 -5.31
C TRP A 82 -17.76 6.57 -3.96
N TYR A 83 -17.71 7.50 -2.99
CA TYR A 83 -18.22 7.30 -1.64
C TYR A 83 -19.70 6.89 -1.65
N HIS A 84 -20.50 7.51 -2.50
CA HIS A 84 -21.93 7.17 -2.65
C HIS A 84 -22.21 6.07 -3.68
N SER A 85 -21.17 5.48 -4.30
CA SER A 85 -21.35 4.42 -5.28
C SER A 85 -21.95 3.16 -4.63
N PRO A 86 -22.75 2.36 -5.37
CA PRO A 86 -23.26 1.09 -4.87
C PRO A 86 -22.15 0.12 -4.42
N VAL A 87 -20.99 0.17 -5.07
CA VAL A 87 -19.85 -0.68 -4.73
C VAL A 87 -19.28 -0.30 -3.35
N HIS A 88 -19.04 0.99 -3.10
CA HIS A 88 -18.53 1.43 -1.80
C HIS A 88 -19.55 1.21 -0.68
N GLN A 89 -20.80 1.63 -0.89
CA GLN A 89 -21.87 1.49 0.10
C GLN A 89 -22.17 0.02 0.41
N GLY A 90 -22.15 -0.85 -0.61
CA GLY A 90 -22.28 -2.30 -0.43
C GLY A 90 -21.14 -2.89 0.39
N ALA A 91 -19.90 -2.48 0.12
CA ALA A 91 -18.73 -2.91 0.89
C ALA A 91 -18.78 -2.42 2.34
N MET A 92 -19.13 -1.15 2.57
CA MET A 92 -19.28 -0.58 3.91
C MET A 92 -20.36 -1.30 4.72
N LYS A 93 -21.52 -1.57 4.12
CA LYS A 93 -22.59 -2.34 4.77
C LYS A 93 -22.20 -3.79 5.07
N ALA A 94 -21.39 -4.42 4.22
CA ALA A 94 -20.92 -5.78 4.43
C ALA A 94 -19.94 -5.88 5.61
N VAL A 95 -19.10 -4.85 5.81
CA VAL A 95 -18.09 -4.84 6.89
C VAL A 95 -18.65 -4.23 8.18
N PHE A 96 -19.50 -3.22 8.07
CA PHE A 96 -20.08 -2.47 9.18
C PHE A 96 -21.61 -2.38 9.04
N PRO A 97 -22.35 -3.49 9.29
CA PRO A 97 -23.79 -3.53 9.06
C PRO A 97 -24.59 -2.55 9.92
N ASP A 98 -24.05 -2.19 11.09
CA ASP A 98 -24.67 -1.27 12.06
C ASP A 98 -24.09 0.15 11.99
N PHE A 99 -23.22 0.44 11.01
CA PHE A 99 -22.68 1.79 10.84
C PHE A 99 -23.76 2.72 10.29
N GLU A 100 -24.18 3.67 11.11
CA GLU A 100 -24.99 4.82 10.69
C GLU A 100 -24.05 6.01 10.45
N ASP A 101 -24.08 6.55 9.23
CA ASP A 101 -23.23 7.66 8.83
C ASP A 101 -23.66 8.92 9.61
N ALA A 102 -22.87 9.31 10.61
CA ALA A 102 -23.26 10.34 11.59
C ALA A 102 -23.01 11.78 11.12
N GLY A 103 -22.52 11.99 9.89
CA GLY A 103 -22.20 13.32 9.37
C GLY A 103 -22.02 13.36 7.86
N GLU A 104 -21.77 14.55 7.31
CA GLU A 104 -21.47 14.72 5.89
C GLU A 104 -20.04 14.22 5.60
N PRO A 105 -19.85 13.23 4.71
CA PRO A 105 -18.54 12.78 4.30
C PRO A 105 -17.71 13.92 3.70
N MET A 106 -16.40 13.95 3.99
CA MET A 106 -15.47 14.97 3.47
C MET A 106 -15.86 16.43 3.83
N ALA A 107 -16.59 16.64 4.92
CA ALA A 107 -16.83 17.97 5.46
C ALA A 107 -15.50 18.72 5.70
N GLY A 108 -15.41 19.95 5.21
CA GLY A 108 -14.21 20.80 5.34
C GLY A 108 -13.11 20.54 4.30
N VAL A 109 -13.25 19.54 3.42
CA VAL A 109 -12.33 19.36 2.28
C VAL A 109 -12.69 20.37 1.17
N PRO A 110 -11.73 21.15 0.64
CA PRO A 110 -11.96 22.02 -0.51
C PRO A 110 -12.41 21.24 -1.76
N ASP A 111 -13.18 21.87 -2.64
CA ASP A 111 -13.75 21.15 -3.79
C ASP A 111 -12.69 20.81 -4.85
N ASP A 112 -11.80 21.76 -5.16
CA ASP A 112 -10.86 21.67 -6.30
C ASP A 112 -9.48 21.11 -5.92
N VAL A 113 -9.40 20.25 -4.90
CA VAL A 113 -8.13 19.59 -4.52
C VAL A 113 -8.18 18.10 -4.79
N PRO A 114 -7.08 17.50 -5.31
CA PRO A 114 -7.02 16.06 -5.45
C PRO A 114 -7.08 15.36 -4.08
N ILE A 115 -7.71 14.20 -4.06
CA ILE A 115 -7.89 13.37 -2.87
C ILE A 115 -7.33 11.98 -3.16
N MET A 116 -6.51 11.47 -2.26
CA MET A 116 -6.09 10.08 -2.22
C MET A 116 -6.85 9.38 -1.10
N ALA A 117 -7.62 8.35 -1.44
CA ALA A 117 -8.16 7.42 -0.47
C ALA A 117 -7.17 6.27 -0.26
N ILE A 118 -6.91 5.93 0.99
CA ILE A 118 -6.16 4.75 1.39
C ILE A 118 -7.10 3.82 2.15
N ALA A 119 -7.37 2.65 1.60
CA ALA A 119 -8.06 1.58 2.31
C ALA A 119 -7.01 0.56 2.76
N SER A 120 -6.80 0.42 4.07
CA SER A 120 -5.91 -0.60 4.62
C SER A 120 -6.69 -1.64 5.40
N PHE A 121 -6.33 -2.91 5.27
CA PHE A 121 -6.96 -3.99 6.02
C PHE A 121 -6.02 -5.13 6.36
N THR A 122 -6.33 -5.82 7.45
CA THR A 122 -5.65 -7.00 7.94
C THR A 122 -6.68 -8.13 8.06
N PRO A 123 -6.50 -9.26 7.35
CA PRO A 123 -7.39 -10.42 7.51
C PRO A 123 -7.33 -10.99 8.94
N GLY A 124 -8.44 -11.60 9.38
CA GLY A 124 -8.43 -12.44 10.57
C GLY A 124 -7.47 -13.62 10.45
N GLN A 125 -6.89 -14.03 11.57
CA GLN A 125 -6.01 -15.20 11.62
C GLN A 125 -6.52 -16.21 12.64
N GLY A 126 -6.72 -17.45 12.19
CA GLY A 126 -7.21 -18.56 13.02
C GLY A 126 -8.66 -18.93 12.73
N PRO A 127 -9.11 -20.09 13.21
CA PRO A 127 -10.43 -20.64 12.89
C PRO A 127 -11.58 -19.81 13.45
N ASP A 128 -11.36 -19.10 14.56
CA ASP A 128 -12.40 -18.33 15.28
C ASP A 128 -12.24 -16.80 15.13
N ALA A 129 -11.30 -16.35 14.30
CA ALA A 129 -11.07 -14.93 14.10
C ALA A 129 -12.16 -14.29 13.22
N PRO A 130 -12.52 -13.02 13.46
CA PRO A 130 -13.38 -12.30 12.53
C PRO A 130 -12.71 -12.23 11.15
N PRO A 131 -13.45 -12.26 10.03
CA PRO A 131 -12.87 -12.24 8.68
C PRO A 131 -11.88 -11.10 8.42
N ILE A 132 -12.12 -9.95 9.04
CA ILE A 132 -11.25 -8.78 9.04
C ILE A 132 -10.88 -8.45 10.49
N ALA A 133 -9.59 -8.49 10.81
CA ALA A 133 -9.08 -8.09 12.13
C ALA A 133 -8.87 -6.57 12.25
N GLN A 134 -8.65 -5.89 11.13
CA GLN A 134 -8.53 -4.44 11.07
C GLN A 134 -8.91 -3.94 9.67
N ILE A 135 -9.59 -2.80 9.62
CA ILE A 135 -9.84 -2.02 8.41
C ILE A 135 -9.76 -0.53 8.76
N ALA A 136 -9.24 0.29 7.83
CA ALA A 136 -9.25 1.74 7.91
C ALA A 136 -9.42 2.31 6.51
N ILE A 137 -10.17 3.40 6.39
CA ILE A 137 -10.32 4.18 5.17
C ILE A 137 -9.95 5.62 5.53
N GLU A 138 -8.88 6.11 4.94
CA GLU A 138 -8.31 7.42 5.25
C GLU A 138 -8.21 8.27 3.97
N LEU A 139 -8.42 9.57 4.09
CA LEU A 139 -8.40 10.51 2.96
C LEU A 139 -7.28 11.53 3.15
N TYR A 140 -6.47 11.71 2.12
CA TYR A 140 -5.33 12.62 2.12
C TYR A 140 -5.36 13.52 0.88
N SER A 141 -4.85 14.74 1.01
CA SER A 141 -4.58 15.60 -0.15
C SER A 141 -3.08 15.94 -0.19
N PRO A 142 -2.48 16.01 -1.39
CA PRO A 142 -1.08 16.35 -1.51
C PRO A 142 -0.87 17.82 -1.14
N ILE A 143 0.25 18.09 -0.46
CA ILE A 143 0.68 19.44 -0.10
C ILE A 143 1.84 19.90 -1.00
N LYS A 144 2.12 21.20 -0.99
CA LYS A 144 3.25 21.79 -1.72
C LYS A 144 4.59 21.30 -1.15
N GLY A 145 5.63 21.29 -2.00
CA GLY A 145 7.03 21.09 -1.57
C GLY A 145 7.61 19.71 -1.88
N GLY A 146 6.81 18.79 -2.44
CA GLY A 146 7.30 17.51 -2.93
C GLY A 146 8.33 17.64 -4.05
N ILE A 147 9.14 16.61 -4.22
CA ILE A 147 10.11 16.45 -5.31
C ILE A 147 10.02 15.02 -5.87
N PHE A 148 10.40 14.82 -7.12
CA PHE A 148 10.54 13.49 -7.71
C PHE A 148 11.70 13.40 -8.71
N ILE A 149 12.16 12.18 -8.98
CA ILE A 149 13.15 11.84 -10.02
C ILE A 149 12.61 10.61 -10.76
N GLY A 150 12.52 10.65 -12.08
CA GLY A 150 12.09 9.54 -12.95
C GLY A 150 10.59 9.26 -12.96
N GLY A 151 9.87 9.51 -11.86
CA GLY A 151 8.41 9.36 -11.78
C GLY A 151 7.85 9.57 -10.38
N THR A 152 6.53 9.56 -10.26
CA THR A 152 5.80 9.75 -9.00
C THR A 152 5.12 8.46 -8.56
N PHE A 153 4.82 8.36 -7.26
CA PHE A 153 3.95 7.29 -6.76
C PHE A 153 2.50 7.48 -7.20
N ALA A 154 2.02 8.73 -7.22
CA ALA A 154 0.72 9.07 -7.79
C ALA A 154 0.72 8.85 -9.32
N PRO A 155 -0.45 8.56 -9.93
CA PRO A 155 -0.56 8.44 -11.38
C PRO A 155 -0.25 9.77 -12.08
N GLU A 156 0.25 9.69 -13.33
CA GLU A 156 0.69 10.86 -14.13
C GLU A 156 -0.36 11.96 -14.29
N GLY A 157 -1.66 11.62 -14.18
CA GLY A 157 -2.77 12.56 -14.27
C GLY A 157 -3.09 13.36 -13.01
N LEU A 158 -2.42 13.12 -11.87
CA LEU A 158 -2.71 13.81 -10.62
C LEU A 158 -1.99 15.16 -10.53
N PRO A 159 -2.70 16.31 -10.56
CA PRO A 159 -2.06 17.61 -10.46
C PRO A 159 -1.60 17.86 -9.02
N VAL A 160 -0.29 17.78 -8.75
CA VAL A 160 0.28 18.14 -7.45
C VAL A 160 0.93 19.52 -7.51
N LYS A 161 0.25 20.51 -6.95
CA LYS A 161 0.71 21.91 -6.97
C LYS A 161 2.07 22.06 -6.28
N GLY A 162 3.08 22.49 -7.05
CA GLY A 162 4.43 22.74 -6.54
C GLY A 162 5.28 21.49 -6.34
N LEU A 163 4.89 20.35 -6.93
CA LEU A 163 5.76 19.19 -7.09
C LEU A 163 6.85 19.49 -8.11
N ARG A 164 8.11 19.29 -7.75
CA ARG A 164 9.26 19.61 -8.62
C ARG A 164 9.88 18.34 -9.18
N ASP A 165 10.07 18.31 -10.49
CA ASP A 165 10.87 17.30 -11.18
C ASP A 165 12.36 17.66 -11.06
N LEU A 166 13.15 16.72 -10.54
CA LEU A 166 14.60 16.82 -10.42
C LEU A 166 15.33 15.81 -11.32
N THR A 167 14.61 15.18 -12.26
CA THR A 167 15.22 14.32 -13.29
C THR A 167 16.19 15.16 -14.12
N ALA A 168 17.44 14.71 -14.20
CA ALA A 168 18.43 15.39 -15.02
C ALA A 168 17.98 15.38 -16.50
N PRO A 169 18.22 16.47 -17.25
CA PRO A 169 17.94 16.53 -18.68
C PRO A 169 18.77 15.53 -19.49
#